data_AF-A0A2D5IDM4-F1
#
_entry.id   AF-A0A2D5IDM4-F1
#
_cell.length_a   1.000
_cell.length_b   1.000
_cell.length_c   1.000
_cell.angle_alpha   90.00
_cell.angle_beta   90.00
_cell.angle_gamma   90.00
#
_symmetry.space_group_name_H-M   'P 1'
#
loop_
_entity.id
_entity.type
_entity.pdbx_description
1 polymer ?
#
loop_
_entity_poly.entity_id
_entity_poly.type
_entity_poly.pdbx_seq_one_letter_code
_entity_poly.pdbx_strand_id
1 'polypeptide(L)'
;MNTNELERVFKQARSEHSSVEVDGDGYKACVYLGVKITKDDMSGEIKIYDPQKSANYYVEIDKGLYSFFVNKGWTGAVIELTLEKYKDKLERVKDSMAREMNSGQSPKRLRILKETREHILKKYYKLTQKLNKND
;
A
#
# COMPACT_ATOMS: atom_id res chain seq x y z
N MET A 1 -0.19 -9.81 20.42
CA MET A 1 -1.29 -9.82 19.43
C MET A 1 -1.81 -11.23 19.30
N ASN A 2 -3.12 -11.45 19.24
CA ASN A 2 -3.67 -12.81 19.25
C ASN A 2 -3.54 -13.45 17.86
N THR A 3 -3.00 -14.66 17.77
CA THR A 3 -2.84 -15.43 16.52
C THR A 3 -4.17 -15.56 15.75
N ASN A 4 -5.30 -15.67 16.45
CA ASN A 4 -6.62 -15.76 15.83
C ASN A 4 -7.04 -14.48 15.08
N GLU A 5 -6.58 -13.31 15.53
CA GLU A 5 -6.91 -12.03 14.88
C GLU A 5 -6.15 -11.87 13.55
N LEU A 6 -4.88 -12.25 13.52
CA LEU A 6 -4.09 -12.22 12.28
C LEU A 6 -4.54 -13.28 11.29
N GLU A 7 -4.96 -14.46 11.77
CA GLU A 7 -5.58 -15.47 10.92
C GLU A 7 -6.85 -14.93 10.23
N ARG A 8 -7.65 -14.13 10.94
CA ARG A 8 -8.82 -13.45 10.35
C ARG A 8 -8.41 -12.49 9.24
N VAL A 9 -7.37 -11.67 9.47
CA VAL A 9 -6.83 -10.75 8.46
C VAL A 9 -6.31 -11.52 7.24
N PHE A 10 -5.59 -12.63 7.46
CA PHE A 10 -5.08 -13.47 6.38
C PHE A 10 -6.21 -14.08 5.54
N LYS A 11 -7.26 -14.59 6.18
CA LYS A 11 -8.45 -15.10 5.47
C LYS A 11 -9.13 -14.01 4.64
N GLN A 12 -9.30 -12.81 5.20
CA GLN A 12 -9.83 -11.66 4.44
C GLN A 12 -8.97 -11.36 3.21
N ALA A 13 -7.65 -11.40 3.37
CA ALA A 13 -6.71 -11.14 2.28
C ALA A 13 -6.80 -12.17 1.13
N ARG A 14 -7.06 -13.44 1.47
CA ARG A 14 -7.31 -14.53 0.52
C ARG A 14 -8.67 -14.45 -0.16
N SER A 15 -9.66 -13.83 0.50
CA SER A 15 -11.01 -13.65 -0.06
C SER A 15 -11.16 -12.37 -0.90
N GLU A 16 -10.20 -11.45 -0.85
CA GLU A 16 -10.21 -10.24 -1.68
C GLU A 16 -9.91 -10.60 -3.15
N HIS A 17 -10.93 -10.50 -4.00
CA HIS A 17 -10.84 -10.82 -5.43
C HIS A 17 -9.77 -10.02 -6.18
N SER A 18 -9.45 -8.80 -5.71
CA SER A 18 -8.42 -7.96 -6.32
C SER A 18 -6.99 -8.31 -5.88
N SER A 19 -6.83 -9.26 -4.95
CA SER A 19 -5.54 -9.74 -4.51
C SER A 19 -4.93 -10.70 -5.53
N VAL A 20 -3.61 -10.65 -5.67
CA VAL A 20 -2.84 -11.63 -6.43
C VAL A 20 -2.27 -12.64 -5.45
N GLU A 21 -2.58 -13.92 -5.65
CA GLU A 21 -1.98 -15.02 -4.89
C GLU A 21 -0.56 -15.29 -5.37
N VAL A 22 0.38 -15.43 -4.44
CA VAL A 22 1.82 -15.63 -4.70
C VAL A 22 2.38 -16.69 -3.75
N ASP A 23 1.64 -17.79 -3.65
CA ASP A 23 2.01 -18.96 -2.86
C ASP A 23 3.34 -19.54 -3.34
N GLY A 24 4.10 -20.08 -2.39
CA GLY A 24 5.36 -20.76 -2.67
C GLY A 24 5.43 -22.09 -1.95
N ASP A 25 6.55 -22.78 -2.08
CA ASP A 25 6.76 -24.01 -1.33
C ASP A 25 6.97 -23.68 0.16
N GLY A 26 6.11 -24.22 1.01
CA GLY A 26 6.11 -24.00 2.47
C GLY A 26 5.46 -22.70 2.96
N TYR A 27 4.86 -21.88 2.09
CA TYR A 27 4.12 -20.71 2.55
C TYR A 27 2.99 -20.30 1.58
N LYS A 28 1.97 -19.65 2.14
CA LYS A 28 0.90 -18.98 1.39
C LYS A 28 1.06 -17.48 1.44
N ALA A 29 0.73 -16.80 0.36
CA ALA A 29 0.85 -15.35 0.31
C ALA A 29 -0.12 -14.71 -0.67
N CYS A 30 -0.50 -13.47 -0.39
CA CYS A 30 -1.21 -12.64 -1.34
C CYS A 30 -0.74 -11.19 -1.30
N VAL A 31 -0.97 -10.50 -2.42
CA VAL A 31 -0.59 -9.10 -2.62
C VAL A 31 -1.80 -8.30 -3.06
N TYR A 32 -2.08 -7.21 -2.36
CA TYR A 32 -3.11 -6.25 -2.74
C TYR A 32 -2.54 -4.83 -2.71
N LEU A 33 -2.69 -4.09 -3.82
CA LEU A 33 -2.14 -2.72 -3.98
C LEU A 33 -0.65 -2.60 -3.61
N GLY A 34 0.11 -3.69 -3.81
CA GLY A 34 1.53 -3.75 -3.47
C GLY A 34 1.83 -4.00 -2.00
N VAL A 35 0.84 -4.23 -1.14
CA VAL A 35 1.05 -4.72 0.24
C VAL A 35 0.95 -6.24 0.22
N LYS A 36 1.92 -6.94 0.81
CA LYS A 36 1.99 -8.40 0.85
C LYS A 36 1.66 -8.92 2.24
N ILE A 37 0.93 -10.02 2.33
CA ILE A 37 0.80 -10.81 3.56
C ILE A 37 1.19 -12.25 3.29
N THR A 38 1.90 -12.87 4.23
CA THR A 38 2.34 -14.26 4.15
C THR A 38 1.86 -15.04 5.36
N LYS A 39 1.67 -16.34 5.18
CA LYS A 39 1.49 -17.32 6.24
C LYS A 39 2.43 -18.49 5.97
N ASP A 40 3.33 -18.75 6.89
CA ASP A 40 4.21 -19.93 6.85
C ASP A 40 3.42 -21.20 7.19
N ASP A 41 3.59 -22.26 6.41
CA ASP A 41 2.77 -23.47 6.56
C ASP A 41 3.19 -24.31 7.79
N MET A 42 4.47 -24.24 8.20
CA MET A 42 4.99 -25.03 9.33
C MET A 42 4.72 -24.37 10.67
N SER A 43 5.10 -23.09 10.81
CA SER A 43 4.99 -22.32 12.05
C SER A 43 3.63 -21.64 12.21
N GLY A 44 2.88 -21.47 11.11
CA GLY A 44 1.67 -20.66 11.09
C GLY A 44 1.93 -19.15 11.24
N GLU A 45 3.18 -18.70 11.17
CA GLU A 45 3.54 -17.30 11.36
C GLU A 45 2.98 -16.44 10.23
N ILE A 46 2.28 -15.36 10.62
CA ILE A 46 1.71 -14.39 9.68
C ILE A 46 2.50 -13.09 9.72
N LYS A 47 2.96 -12.64 8.55
CA LYS A 47 3.72 -11.39 8.39
C LYS A 47 3.12 -10.52 7.31
N ILE A 48 3.13 -9.22 7.54
CA ILE A 48 2.67 -8.21 6.58
C ILE A 48 3.85 -7.34 6.15
N TYR A 49 3.93 -7.06 4.86
CA TYR A 49 5.05 -6.35 4.26
C TYR A 49 4.58 -5.19 3.39
N ASP A 50 5.37 -4.11 3.44
CA ASP A 50 5.21 -2.93 2.62
C ASP A 50 6.51 -2.65 1.83
N PRO A 51 6.48 -2.63 0.49
CA PRO A 51 7.65 -2.38 -0.32
C PRO A 51 8.11 -0.92 -0.23
N GLN A 52 7.37 0.02 0.38
CA GLN A 52 7.82 1.42 0.38
C GLN A 52 8.95 1.76 1.34
N LYS A 53 9.30 0.87 2.28
CA LYS A 53 10.50 1.08 3.13
C LYS A 53 11.82 0.76 2.40
N SER A 54 11.80 0.12 1.23
CA SER A 54 13.00 -0.12 0.44
C SER A 54 12.70 -0.12 -1.07
N ALA A 55 13.60 0.41 -1.90
CA ALA A 55 13.34 0.50 -3.34
C ALA A 55 13.19 -0.86 -4.04
N ASN A 56 13.71 -1.95 -3.45
CA ASN A 56 13.92 -3.22 -4.14
C ASN A 56 13.31 -4.45 -3.45
N TYR A 57 12.86 -4.35 -2.19
CA TYR A 57 12.35 -5.49 -1.45
C TYR A 57 11.22 -5.13 -0.47
N TYR A 58 10.36 -6.12 -0.21
CA TYR A 58 9.32 -6.05 0.80
C TYR A 58 9.95 -6.04 2.19
N VAL A 59 9.68 -4.99 2.97
CA VAL A 59 10.09 -4.90 4.38
C VAL A 59 8.86 -5.16 5.24
N GLU A 60 9.03 -5.93 6.31
CA GLU A 60 7.95 -6.15 7.27
C GLU A 60 7.48 -4.80 7.85
N ILE A 61 6.16 -4.63 7.99
CA ILE A 61 5.61 -3.42 8.61
C ILE A 61 6.00 -3.36 10.08
N ASP A 62 5.98 -2.17 10.67
CA ASP A 62 6.24 -2.03 12.10
C ASP A 62 5.22 -2.81 12.92
N LYS A 63 5.66 -3.42 14.03
CA LYS A 63 4.77 -4.20 14.91
C LYS A 63 3.52 -3.41 15.35
N GLY A 64 3.65 -2.10 15.53
CA GLY A 64 2.53 -1.21 15.88
C GLY A 64 1.47 -1.09 14.80
N LEU A 65 1.79 -1.34 13.52
CA LEU A 65 0.83 -1.30 12.42
C LEU A 65 -0.01 -2.58 12.32
N TYR A 66 0.39 -3.69 12.93
CA TYR A 66 -0.44 -4.90 12.87
C TYR A 66 -1.82 -4.68 13.50
N SER A 67 -1.91 -3.92 14.60
CA SER A 67 -3.19 -3.56 15.23
C SER A 67 -4.09 -2.75 14.31
N PHE A 68 -3.51 -1.90 13.47
CA PHE A 68 -4.24 -1.18 12.42
C PHE A 68 -4.90 -2.15 11.44
N PHE A 69 -4.20 -3.19 10.97
CA PHE A 69 -4.78 -4.22 10.11
C PHE A 69 -5.86 -5.06 10.81
N VAL A 70 -5.68 -5.39 12.08
CA VAL A 70 -6.69 -6.15 12.83
C VAL A 70 -7.97 -5.33 13.04
N ASN A 71 -7.84 -4.03 13.32
CA ASN A 71 -8.97 -3.15 13.57
C ASN A 71 -9.72 -2.78 12.29
N LYS A 72 -9.00 -2.50 11.20
CA LYS A 72 -9.58 -2.06 9.91
C LYS A 72 -9.90 -3.22 8.97
N GLY A 73 -9.39 -4.42 9.24
CA GLY A 73 -9.39 -5.52 8.29
C GLY A 73 -8.38 -5.32 7.16
N TRP A 74 -8.20 -6.36 6.34
CA TRP A 74 -7.20 -6.36 5.27
C TRP A 74 -7.42 -5.24 4.25
N THR A 75 -8.57 -5.26 3.56
CA THR A 75 -8.83 -4.34 2.45
C THR A 75 -8.86 -2.87 2.91
N GLY A 76 -9.49 -2.58 4.06
CA GLY A 76 -9.54 -1.23 4.64
C GLY A 76 -8.14 -0.70 4.98
N ALA A 77 -7.34 -1.49 5.70
CA ALA A 77 -5.99 -1.10 6.08
C ALA A 77 -5.08 -0.88 4.86
N VAL A 78 -5.10 -1.79 3.88
CA VAL A 78 -4.29 -1.66 2.66
C VAL A 78 -4.68 -0.42 1.85
N ILE A 79 -5.99 -0.14 1.73
CA ILE A 79 -6.49 1.04 1.02
C ILE A 79 -6.02 2.31 1.71
N GLU A 80 -6.24 2.43 3.02
CA GLU A 80 -5.88 3.62 3.79
C GLU A 80 -4.36 3.86 3.80
N LEU A 81 -3.56 2.80 3.96
CA LEU A 81 -2.10 2.87 3.82
C LEU A 81 -1.71 3.35 2.41
N THR A 82 -2.39 2.88 1.37
CA THR A 82 -2.14 3.29 -0.03
C THR A 82 -2.54 4.74 -0.30
N LEU A 83 -3.62 5.23 0.32
CA LEU A 83 -4.04 6.62 0.23
C LEU A 83 -3.00 7.55 0.86
N GLU A 84 -2.46 7.20 2.03
CA GLU A 84 -1.41 8.00 2.68
C GLU A 84 -0.16 8.09 1.81
N LYS A 85 0.24 6.98 1.19
CA LYS A 85 1.35 6.94 0.22
C LYS A 85 1.14 7.86 -0.97
N TYR A 86 -0.11 8.02 -1.44
CA TYR A 86 -0.40 8.95 -2.51
C TYR A 86 -0.32 10.40 -2.05
N LYS A 87 -0.72 10.72 -0.80
CA LYS A 87 -0.53 12.06 -0.23
C LYS A 87 0.95 12.42 -0.16
N ASP A 88 1.78 11.53 0.35
CA ASP A 88 3.24 11.75 0.42
C ASP A 88 3.86 11.98 -0.96
N LYS A 89 3.45 11.19 -1.96
CA LYS A 89 3.90 11.37 -3.34
C LYS A 89 3.44 12.71 -3.93
N LEU A 90 2.22 13.16 -3.63
CA LEU A 90 1.70 14.45 -4.08
C LEU A 90 2.50 15.61 -3.47
N GLU A 91 2.86 15.54 -2.20
CA GLU A 91 3.66 16.58 -1.55
C GLU A 91 5.07 16.65 -2.16
N ARG A 92 5.72 15.51 -2.39
CA ARG A 92 7.02 15.47 -3.08
C ARG A 92 6.97 16.05 -4.50
N VAL A 93 5.88 15.81 -5.24
CA VAL A 93 5.68 16.38 -6.58
C VAL A 93 5.49 17.90 -6.48
N LYS A 94 4.69 18.37 -5.53
CA LYS A 94 4.48 19.80 -5.26
C LYS A 94 5.81 20.50 -4.93
N ASP A 95 6.62 19.94 -4.04
CA ASP A 95 7.95 20.47 -3.71
C ASP A 95 8.87 20.52 -4.94
N SER A 96 8.83 19.47 -5.76
CA SER A 96 9.63 19.40 -6.99
C SER A 96 9.20 20.43 -8.02
N MET A 97 7.89 20.69 -8.15
CA MET A 97 7.36 21.74 -9.01
C MET A 97 7.79 23.13 -8.52
N ALA A 98 7.69 23.39 -7.20
CA ALA A 98 8.11 24.66 -6.61
C ALA A 98 9.61 24.92 -6.85
N ARG A 99 10.45 23.89 -6.67
CA ARG A 99 11.89 23.97 -7.00
C ARG A 99 12.13 24.26 -8.48
N GLU A 100 11.49 23.52 -9.37
CA GLU A 100 11.69 23.68 -10.82
C GLU A 100 11.26 25.08 -11.31
N MET A 101 10.19 25.66 -10.74
CA MET A 101 9.78 27.04 -11.02
C MET A 101 10.81 28.08 -10.55
N ASN A 102 11.48 27.83 -9.43
CA ASN A 102 12.41 28.77 -8.82
C ASN A 102 13.84 28.66 -9.36
N SER A 103 14.30 27.48 -9.79
CA SER A 103 15.72 27.25 -10.12
C SER A 103 16.02 26.52 -11.43
N GLY A 104 15.08 25.75 -11.99
CA GLY A 104 15.35 24.89 -13.16
C GLY A 104 14.75 25.39 -14.47
N GLN A 105 13.64 26.16 -14.39
CA GLN A 105 12.85 26.72 -15.48
C GLN A 105 12.58 25.77 -16.67
N SER A 106 12.72 24.45 -16.52
CA SER A 106 12.53 23.53 -17.65
C SER A 106 11.04 23.30 -17.89
N PRO A 107 10.47 23.79 -19.00
CA PRO A 107 9.04 23.61 -19.28
C PRO A 107 8.68 22.13 -19.43
N LYS A 108 9.62 21.32 -19.95
CA LYS A 108 9.46 19.87 -20.10
C LYS A 108 9.34 19.18 -18.75
N ARG A 109 10.21 19.50 -17.77
CA ARG A 109 10.15 18.90 -16.43
C ARG A 109 8.88 19.31 -15.70
N LEU A 110 8.49 20.58 -15.78
CA LEU A 110 7.22 21.05 -15.22
C LEU A 110 6.02 20.31 -15.82
N ARG A 111 6.02 20.04 -17.13
CA ARG A 111 4.96 19.26 -17.77
C ARG A 111 4.89 17.83 -17.21
N ILE A 112 6.02 17.14 -17.11
CA ILE A 112 6.10 15.78 -16.55
C ILE A 112 5.59 15.76 -15.10
N LEU A 113 5.96 16.75 -14.29
CA LEU A 113 5.51 16.85 -12.90
C LEU A 113 3.99 17.08 -12.81
N LYS A 114 3.41 17.91 -13.69
CA LYS A 114 1.96 18.10 -13.77
C LYS A 114 1.23 16.81 -14.17
N GLU A 115 1.70 16.13 -15.21
CA GLU A 115 1.16 14.83 -15.66
C GLU A 115 1.24 13.78 -14.53
N THR A 116 2.37 13.75 -13.81
CA THR A 116 2.56 12.86 -12.67
C THR A 116 1.56 13.16 -11.54
N ARG A 117 1.36 14.44 -11.21
CA ARG A 117 0.37 14.88 -10.21
C ARG A 117 -1.04 14.43 -10.59
N GLU A 118 -1.45 14.67 -11.83
CA GLU A 118 -2.78 14.27 -12.34
C GLU A 118 -2.99 12.76 -12.26
N HIS A 119 -1.98 11.97 -12.64
CA HIS A 119 -2.04 10.51 -12.55
C HIS A 119 -2.19 10.02 -11.11
N ILE A 120 -1.44 10.59 -10.17
CA ILE A 120 -1.55 10.23 -8.75
C ILE A 120 -2.93 10.62 -8.21
N LEU A 121 -3.43 11.81 -8.51
CA LEU A 121 -4.77 12.27 -8.09
C LEU A 121 -5.88 11.36 -8.62
N LYS A 122 -5.78 10.93 -9.89
CA LYS A 122 -6.75 10.00 -10.47
C LYS A 122 -6.77 8.65 -9.75
N LYS A 123 -5.60 8.13 -9.36
CA LYS A 123 -5.50 6.89 -8.56
C LYS A 123 -6.03 7.09 -7.13
N TYR A 124 -5.69 8.21 -6.49
CA TYR A 124 -6.19 8.56 -5.16
C TYR A 124 -7.71 8.62 -5.13
N TYR A 125 -8.32 9.38 -6.04
CA TYR A 125 -9.77 9.55 -6.10
C TYR A 125 -10.51 8.22 -6.30
N LYS A 126 -10.06 7.40 -7.26
CA LYS A 126 -10.64 6.07 -7.48
C LYS A 126 -10.57 5.19 -6.24
N LEU A 127 -9.49 5.31 -5.47
CA LEU A 127 -9.27 4.50 -4.29
C LEU A 127 -10.09 5.01 -3.09
N THR A 128 -10.23 6.32 -2.92
CA THR A 128 -11.15 6.91 -1.93
C THR A 128 -12.60 6.50 -2.19
N GLN A 129 -13.03 6.46 -3.45
CA GLN A 129 -14.36 5.95 -3.79
C GLN A 129 -14.55 4.47 -3.42
N LYS A 130 -13.50 3.65 -3.50
CA LYS A 130 -13.56 2.25 -3.04
C LYS A 130 -13.64 2.15 -1.52
N LEU A 131 -12.93 3.00 -0.79
CA LEU A 131 -13.00 3.03 0.67
C LEU A 131 -14.41 3.36 1.15
N ASN A 132 -15.01 4.43 0.62
CA ASN A 132 -16.34 4.89 1.01
C ASN A 132 -17.50 3.95 0.61
N LYS A 133 -17.23 2.94 -0.22
CA LYS A 133 -18.21 1.89 -0.58
C LYS A 133 -18.09 0.64 0.31
N ASN A 134 -16.99 0.52 1.05
CA ASN A 134 -16.68 -0.59 1.92
C ASN A 134 -16.89 -0.25 3.41
N ASP A 135 -17.27 1.00 3.72
CA ASP A 135 -17.81 1.46 5.00
C ASP A 135 -19.34 1.32 5.00
#